data_AF-A0A950K0Q8-F1
#
_entry.id   AF-A0A950K0Q8-F1
#
_cell.length_a   1.000
_cell.length_b   1.000
_cell.length_c   1.000
_cell.angle_alpha   90.00
_cell.angle_beta   90.00
_cell.angle_gamma   90.00
#
_symmetry.space_group_name_H-M   'P 1'
#
loop_
_entity.id
_entity.type
_entity.pdbx_description
1 polymer ?
#
loop_
_entity_poly.entity_id
_entity_poly.type
_entity_poly.pdbx_seq_one_letter_code
_entity_poly.pdbx_strand_id
1 'polypeptide(L)'
;MIRAGAVLAVALLAASCGPSSKKVIEKHRPAVEAKLASLRAIGAQLDKEPRWPGAAFPPGGPPPEFGPSPGSVNAIVLEPDCFAFPEPRKFGFGLIEWNPLADPVDLLRYGVFNHSARDGSAEAKARFLEEFAGLKYALVLHRYSVVDPEEKRGKLGSTKTFRGGRCDGEAVLFDIDRRVAIGGFPFAAGNSDDVFASTKNVEGGLISDLVKNGRQAVNAEFLSRYPTSTPPFRR
;
A
#
# COMPACT_ATOMS: atom_id res chain seq x y z
N MET A 1 -28.39 -57.17 17.21
CA MET A 1 -27.45 -56.49 16.29
C MET A 1 -27.97 -55.09 15.95
N ILE A 2 -27.74 -54.10 16.80
CA ILE A 2 -27.84 -52.68 16.44
C ILE A 2 -26.85 -51.95 17.35
N ARG A 3 -26.06 -51.02 16.79
CA ARG A 3 -25.23 -49.95 17.41
C ARG A 3 -23.77 -49.99 16.97
N ALA A 4 -23.54 -49.66 15.70
CA ALA A 4 -22.27 -49.13 15.21
C ALA A 4 -22.45 -47.98 14.20
N GLY A 5 -23.63 -47.86 13.57
CA GLY A 5 -23.87 -46.86 12.51
C GLY A 5 -24.31 -45.46 12.95
N ALA A 6 -24.66 -45.24 14.22
CA ALA A 6 -25.27 -43.97 14.65
C ALA A 6 -24.28 -42.93 15.21
N VAL A 7 -23.05 -43.32 15.55
CA VAL A 7 -22.06 -42.40 16.14
C VAL A 7 -21.24 -41.67 15.07
N LEU A 8 -21.08 -42.26 13.87
CA LEU A 8 -20.27 -41.67 12.81
C LEU A 8 -20.98 -40.53 12.04
N ALA A 9 -22.32 -40.53 12.02
CA ALA A 9 -23.10 -39.49 11.33
C ALA A 9 -23.18 -38.17 12.10
N VAL A 10 -22.96 -38.17 13.42
CA VAL A 10 -23.02 -36.95 14.25
C VAL A 10 -21.67 -36.21 14.25
N ALA A 11 -20.55 -36.90 14.02
CA ALA A 11 -19.24 -36.26 13.90
C ALA A 11 -19.05 -35.55 12.55
N LEU A 12 -19.73 -35.99 11.48
CA LEU A 12 -19.62 -35.39 10.14
C LEU A 12 -20.45 -34.11 9.95
N LEU A 13 -21.43 -33.85 10.82
CA LEU A 13 -22.24 -32.61 10.80
C LEU A 13 -21.64 -31.48 11.66
N ALA A 14 -20.63 -31.77 12.48
CA ALA A 14 -19.91 -30.76 13.27
C ALA A 14 -18.75 -30.09 12.49
N ALA A 15 -18.48 -30.53 11.25
CA ALA A 15 -17.26 -30.19 10.52
C ALA A 15 -17.42 -29.08 9.45
N SER A 16 -18.59 -28.45 9.28
CA SER A 16 -18.80 -27.40 8.27
C SER A 16 -19.07 -25.99 8.82
N CYS A 17 -19.03 -25.79 10.13
CA CYS A 17 -19.19 -24.46 10.73
C CYS A 17 -17.85 -23.72 10.84
N GLY A 18 -17.33 -23.23 9.71
CA GLY A 18 -16.31 -22.19 9.73
C GLY A 18 -16.76 -20.98 10.57
N PRO A 19 -15.84 -20.24 11.22
CA PRO A 19 -16.20 -19.05 11.98
C PRO A 19 -16.94 -18.07 11.08
N SER A 20 -18.01 -17.44 11.56
CA SER A 20 -18.70 -16.42 10.77
C SER A 20 -17.78 -15.20 10.55
N SER A 21 -17.97 -14.50 9.43
CA SER A 21 -17.24 -13.23 9.14
C SER A 21 -17.25 -12.27 10.32
N LYS A 22 -18.39 -12.16 11.04
CA LYS A 22 -18.52 -11.31 12.22
C LYS A 22 -17.58 -11.76 13.36
N LYS A 23 -17.53 -13.06 13.66
CA LYS A 23 -16.63 -13.59 14.71
C LYS A 23 -15.15 -13.35 14.36
N VAL A 24 -14.80 -13.48 13.07
CA VAL A 24 -13.45 -13.17 12.58
C VAL A 24 -13.11 -11.70 12.79
N ILE A 25 -13.99 -10.78 12.37
CA ILE A 25 -13.77 -9.34 12.52
C ILE A 25 -13.58 -8.97 14.00
N GLU A 26 -14.48 -9.42 14.88
CA GLU A 26 -14.37 -9.11 16.32
C GLU A 26 -13.11 -9.69 16.96
N LYS A 27 -12.67 -10.88 16.53
CA LYS A 27 -11.43 -11.48 17.02
C LYS A 27 -10.20 -10.61 16.70
N HIS A 28 -10.12 -10.04 15.50
CA HIS A 28 -8.94 -9.30 15.05
C HIS A 28 -9.03 -7.79 15.28
N ARG A 29 -10.22 -7.25 15.57
CA ARG A 29 -10.48 -5.81 15.77
C ARG A 29 -9.45 -5.11 16.67
N PRO A 30 -9.11 -5.60 17.89
CA PRO A 30 -8.20 -4.87 18.78
C PRO A 30 -6.80 -4.69 18.18
N ALA A 31 -6.25 -5.73 17.55
CA ALA A 31 -4.91 -5.68 16.96
C ALA A 31 -4.86 -4.76 15.73
N VAL A 32 -5.91 -4.78 14.91
CA VAL A 32 -6.03 -3.94 13.71
C VAL A 32 -6.23 -2.47 14.09
N GLU A 33 -7.06 -2.18 15.10
CA GLU A 33 -7.26 -0.82 15.60
C GLU A 33 -5.98 -0.24 16.23
N ALA A 34 -5.23 -1.04 16.99
CA ALA A 34 -3.93 -0.64 17.51
C ALA A 34 -2.94 -0.30 16.38
N LYS A 35 -2.91 -1.12 15.32
CA LYS A 35 -2.06 -0.88 14.15
C LYS A 35 -2.46 0.40 13.41
N LEU A 36 -3.75 0.61 13.19
CA LEU A 36 -4.29 1.84 12.59
C LEU A 36 -3.95 3.08 13.43
N ALA A 37 -4.02 2.99 14.75
CA ALA A 37 -3.65 4.10 15.64
C ALA A 37 -2.17 4.48 15.50
N SER A 38 -1.27 3.50 15.39
CA SER A 38 0.14 3.77 15.16
C SER A 38 0.41 4.38 13.78
N LEU A 39 -0.26 3.89 12.73
CA LEU A 39 -0.16 4.47 11.38
C LEU A 39 -0.69 5.91 11.33
N ARG A 40 -1.79 6.23 12.03
CA ARG A 40 -2.28 7.62 12.17
C ARG A 40 -1.28 8.52 12.88
N ALA A 41 -0.59 8.01 13.92
CA ALA A 41 0.43 8.76 14.61
C ALA A 41 1.64 9.08 13.71
N ILE A 42 2.03 8.15 12.83
CA ILE A 42 3.05 8.39 11.80
C ILE A 42 2.59 9.47 10.82
N GLY A 43 1.35 9.40 10.32
CA GLY A 43 0.78 10.45 9.46
C GLY A 43 0.84 11.84 10.12
N ALA A 44 0.42 11.94 11.37
CA ALA A 44 0.46 13.19 12.14
C ALA A 44 1.88 13.70 12.43
N GLN A 45 2.90 12.84 12.42
CA GLN A 45 4.30 13.25 12.50
C GLN A 45 4.76 13.87 11.18
N LEU A 46 4.41 13.25 10.05
CA LEU A 46 4.78 13.74 8.72
C LEU A 46 4.12 15.08 8.38
N ASP A 47 2.89 15.31 8.81
CA ASP A 47 2.20 16.61 8.61
C ASP A 47 2.95 17.79 9.25
N LYS A 48 3.80 17.53 10.25
CA LYS A 48 4.61 18.56 10.93
C LYS A 48 5.98 18.77 10.28
N GLU A 49 6.41 17.86 9.42
CA GLU A 49 7.75 17.84 8.82
C GLU A 49 7.64 17.94 7.28
N PRO A 50 7.73 19.14 6.69
CA PRO A 50 7.57 19.33 5.24
C PRO A 50 8.68 18.67 4.40
N ARG A 51 9.80 18.28 5.03
CA ARG A 51 10.84 17.44 4.47
C ARG A 51 11.48 16.63 5.57
N TRP A 52 11.78 15.36 5.29
CA TRP A 52 12.44 14.48 6.23
C TRP A 52 13.95 14.77 6.27
N PRO A 53 14.51 15.19 7.42
CA PRO A 53 15.89 15.68 7.49
C PRO A 53 16.96 14.58 7.39
N GLY A 54 16.58 13.28 7.35
CA GLY A 54 17.51 12.16 7.41
C GLY A 54 17.39 11.17 6.26
N ALA A 55 18.26 11.29 5.26
CA ALA A 55 18.48 10.27 4.22
C ALA A 55 19.33 9.07 4.70
N ALA A 56 19.84 9.14 5.93
CA ALA A 56 20.69 8.13 6.53
C ALA A 56 19.93 7.40 7.63
N PHE A 57 19.84 6.08 7.48
CA PHE A 57 19.49 5.17 8.57
C PHE A 57 20.49 5.41 9.72
N PRO A 58 20.07 5.45 11.00
CA PRO A 58 20.98 5.67 12.09
C PRO A 58 22.04 4.54 12.07
N PRO A 59 23.35 4.86 12.14
CA PRO A 59 24.44 3.93 11.86
C PRO A 59 24.64 2.80 12.90
N GLY A 60 23.63 2.47 13.71
CA GLY A 60 23.77 1.51 14.81
C GLY A 60 22.54 0.66 15.12
N GLY A 61 21.48 0.72 14.30
CA GLY A 61 20.34 -0.21 14.42
C GLY A 61 20.59 -1.50 13.64
N PRO A 62 20.05 -2.67 14.09
CA PRO A 62 20.00 -3.84 13.21
C PRO A 62 19.20 -3.48 11.94
N PRO A 63 19.60 -4.01 10.77
CA PRO A 63 18.87 -3.76 9.54
C PRO A 63 17.41 -4.24 9.69
N PRO A 64 16.44 -3.55 9.07
CA PRO A 64 15.06 -4.02 9.06
C PRO A 64 14.98 -5.43 8.46
N GLU A 65 14.25 -6.31 9.15
CA GLU A 65 14.05 -7.70 8.73
C GLU A 65 12.76 -7.79 7.92
N PHE A 66 12.89 -7.68 6.60
CA PHE A 66 11.77 -7.94 5.70
C PHE A 66 11.51 -9.45 5.62
N GLY A 67 10.24 -9.83 5.52
CA GLY A 67 9.85 -11.23 5.53
C GLY A 67 10.62 -12.06 4.48
N PRO A 68 11.09 -13.28 4.82
CA PRO A 68 12.05 -14.03 4.00
C PRO A 68 11.46 -14.63 2.72
N SER A 69 10.14 -14.59 2.52
CA SER A 69 9.46 -15.30 1.45
C SER A 69 8.40 -14.46 0.74
N PRO A 70 8.18 -14.68 -0.58
CA PRO A 70 7.00 -14.18 -1.28
C PRO A 70 5.72 -14.67 -0.57
N GLY A 71 5.04 -13.77 0.14
CA GLY A 71 3.82 -14.07 0.91
C GLY A 71 3.84 -13.68 2.38
N SER A 72 5.01 -13.47 2.99
CA SER A 72 5.14 -12.93 4.35
C SER A 72 5.31 -11.41 4.31
N VAL A 73 4.28 -10.71 3.83
CA VAL A 73 4.32 -9.25 3.70
C VAL A 73 4.22 -8.61 5.08
N ASN A 74 5.34 -8.09 5.59
CA ASN A 74 5.41 -7.36 6.86
C ASN A 74 5.64 -5.86 6.68
N ALA A 75 5.51 -5.34 5.45
CA ALA A 75 5.56 -3.91 5.20
C ALA A 75 4.49 -3.44 4.22
N ILE A 76 4.23 -2.13 4.22
CA ILE A 76 3.21 -1.48 3.41
C ILE A 76 3.77 -0.19 2.79
N VAL A 77 3.30 0.20 1.59
CA VAL A 77 3.56 1.54 1.04
C VAL A 77 2.38 2.43 1.35
N LEU A 78 2.66 3.65 1.76
CA LEU A 78 1.66 4.67 1.99
C LEU A 78 2.05 5.94 1.25
N GLU A 79 1.05 6.67 0.78
CA GLU A 79 1.19 8.07 0.43
C GLU A 79 0.58 8.93 1.54
N PRO A 80 0.97 10.20 1.70
CA PRO A 80 0.41 11.09 2.73
C PRO A 80 -1.12 11.18 2.69
N ASP A 81 -1.71 11.13 1.51
CA ASP A 81 -3.16 11.16 1.33
C ASP A 81 -3.88 9.91 1.87
N CYS A 82 -3.18 8.79 2.08
CA CYS A 82 -3.75 7.61 2.72
C CYS A 82 -4.24 7.91 4.14
N PHE A 83 -3.61 8.87 4.83
CA PHE A 83 -3.92 9.24 6.20
C PHE A 83 -5.13 10.19 6.31
N ALA A 84 -5.56 10.81 5.21
CA ALA A 84 -6.70 11.72 5.15
C ALA A 84 -8.08 11.02 5.11
N PHE A 85 -8.12 9.69 5.32
CA PHE A 85 -9.35 8.90 5.38
C PHE A 85 -10.35 9.45 6.43
N PRO A 86 -11.68 9.47 6.16
CA PRO A 86 -12.42 8.82 5.07
C PRO A 86 -12.58 9.64 3.79
N GLU A 87 -11.94 10.80 3.65
CA GLU A 87 -12.15 11.61 2.45
C GLU A 87 -11.60 10.89 1.22
N PRO A 88 -12.37 10.80 0.11
CA PRO A 88 -11.88 10.19 -1.11
C PRO A 88 -10.63 10.93 -1.57
N ARG A 89 -9.64 10.17 -2.07
CA ARG A 89 -8.49 10.76 -2.75
C ARG A 89 -9.01 11.74 -3.79
N LYS A 90 -8.60 13.01 -3.70
CA LYS A 90 -8.80 13.95 -4.80
C LYS A 90 -8.12 13.35 -6.02
N PHE A 91 -8.82 13.31 -7.16
CA PHE A 91 -8.24 12.87 -8.43
C PHE A 91 -6.92 13.64 -8.66
N GLY A 92 -5.82 12.90 -8.71
CA GLY A 92 -4.47 13.44 -8.83
C GLY A 92 -3.47 12.31 -9.01
N PHE A 93 -2.26 12.66 -9.45
CA PHE A 93 -1.13 11.73 -9.53
C PHE A 93 -0.94 11.04 -8.16
N GLY A 94 -0.85 9.71 -8.14
CA GLY A 94 -0.55 8.89 -6.96
C GLY A 94 0.29 7.69 -7.37
N LEU A 95 1.35 7.41 -6.64
CA LEU A 95 2.27 6.29 -6.88
C LEU A 95 1.68 4.94 -6.45
N ILE A 96 0.66 4.96 -5.60
CA ILE A 96 -0.13 3.76 -5.29
C ILE A 96 -1.56 3.94 -5.82
N GLU A 97 -2.14 2.87 -6.34
CA GLU A 97 -3.44 2.93 -7.04
C GLU A 97 -4.64 2.88 -6.07
N TRP A 98 -4.42 2.46 -4.82
CA TRP A 98 -5.44 2.25 -3.81
C TRP A 98 -4.98 2.76 -2.43
N ASN A 99 -5.93 3.10 -1.55
CA ASN A 99 -5.61 3.47 -0.16
C ASN A 99 -5.59 2.21 0.72
N PRO A 100 -4.41 1.76 1.18
CA PRO A 100 -4.31 0.53 1.93
C PRO A 100 -4.73 0.63 3.40
N LEU A 101 -5.07 1.83 3.87
CA LEU A 101 -5.68 2.05 5.17
C LEU A 101 -7.21 2.01 5.12
N ALA A 102 -7.82 2.15 3.93
CA ALA A 102 -9.27 2.12 3.78
C ALA A 102 -9.83 0.70 4.00
N ASP A 103 -9.29 -0.29 3.30
CA ASP A 103 -9.76 -1.69 3.38
C ASP A 103 -9.87 -2.26 4.81
N PRO A 104 -8.88 -2.15 5.72
CA PRO A 104 -9.05 -2.63 7.09
C PRO A 104 -10.13 -1.84 7.85
N VAL A 105 -10.26 -0.54 7.63
CA VAL A 105 -11.29 0.27 8.28
C VAL A 105 -12.69 -0.12 7.81
N ASP A 106 -12.89 -0.26 6.50
CA ASP A 106 -14.17 -0.66 5.93
C ASP A 106 -14.54 -2.09 6.30
N LEU A 107 -13.54 -2.98 6.38
CA LEU A 107 -13.77 -4.34 6.85
C LEU A 107 -14.19 -4.36 8.33
N LEU A 108 -13.58 -3.54 9.19
CA LEU A 108 -13.97 -3.42 10.60
C LEU A 108 -15.34 -2.75 10.80
N ARG A 109 -15.73 -1.82 9.92
CA ARG A 109 -16.95 -1.00 10.04
C ARG A 109 -18.16 -1.63 9.36
N TYR A 110 -17.97 -2.14 8.15
CA TYR A 110 -19.04 -2.61 7.26
C TYR A 110 -18.95 -4.10 6.95
N GLY A 111 -17.83 -4.76 7.29
CA GLY A 111 -17.62 -6.17 6.98
C GLY A 111 -17.37 -6.48 5.51
N VAL A 112 -17.08 -5.45 4.71
CA VAL A 112 -16.82 -5.51 3.26
C VAL A 112 -15.44 -4.95 2.92
N PHE A 113 -14.88 -5.36 1.78
CA PHE A 113 -13.67 -4.76 1.21
C PHE A 113 -14.06 -3.62 0.26
N ASN A 114 -13.29 -2.54 0.24
CA ASN A 114 -13.49 -1.46 -0.72
C ASN A 114 -12.80 -1.76 -2.06
N HIS A 115 -11.67 -2.48 -2.04
CA HIS A 115 -10.84 -2.67 -3.23
C HIS A 115 -10.48 -4.12 -3.58
N SER A 116 -11.20 -5.13 -3.05
CA SER A 116 -11.01 -6.51 -3.50
C SER A 116 -12.31 -7.20 -3.89
N ALA A 117 -12.35 -7.73 -5.11
CA ALA A 117 -13.33 -8.71 -5.58
C ALA A 117 -13.14 -10.09 -4.91
N ARG A 118 -12.42 -10.16 -3.78
CA ARG A 118 -12.21 -11.40 -3.04
C ARG A 118 -13.54 -11.80 -2.43
N ASP A 119 -14.09 -12.91 -2.92
CA ASP A 119 -15.22 -13.60 -2.30
C ASP A 119 -15.03 -13.61 -0.78
N GLY A 120 -15.97 -12.98 -0.08
CA GLY A 120 -15.86 -12.59 1.32
C GLY A 120 -15.96 -13.73 2.31
N SER A 121 -15.23 -14.83 2.10
CA SER A 121 -15.14 -15.92 3.07
C SER A 121 -14.54 -15.40 4.37
N ALA A 122 -14.90 -16.06 5.48
CA ALA A 122 -14.34 -15.72 6.77
C ALA A 122 -12.83 -15.96 6.82
N GLU A 123 -12.30 -16.97 6.10
CA GLU A 123 -10.85 -17.19 6.03
C GLU A 123 -10.12 -16.07 5.29
N ALA A 124 -10.68 -15.57 4.18
CA ALA A 124 -10.06 -14.48 3.43
C ALA A 124 -9.97 -13.19 4.26
N LYS A 125 -11.02 -12.89 5.03
CA LYS A 125 -11.04 -11.77 5.97
C LYS A 125 -10.07 -11.98 7.13
N ALA A 126 -10.02 -13.18 7.70
CA ALA A 126 -9.11 -13.50 8.81
C ALA A 126 -7.66 -13.31 8.37
N ARG A 127 -7.30 -13.89 7.23
CA ARG A 127 -5.96 -13.78 6.66
C ARG A 127 -5.57 -12.33 6.37
N PHE A 128 -6.49 -11.54 5.80
CA PHE A 128 -6.24 -10.12 5.56
C PHE A 128 -5.99 -9.34 6.86
N LEU A 129 -6.84 -9.52 7.88
CA LEU A 129 -6.72 -8.81 9.15
C LEU A 129 -5.47 -9.26 9.93
N GLU A 130 -5.09 -10.54 9.83
CA GLU A 130 -3.85 -11.08 10.39
C GLU A 130 -2.61 -10.50 9.69
N GLU A 131 -2.58 -10.50 8.35
CA GLU A 131 -1.50 -9.88 7.57
C GLU A 131 -1.37 -8.38 7.91
N PHE A 132 -2.49 -7.66 8.02
CA PHE A 132 -2.49 -6.23 8.37
C PHE A 132 -1.99 -6.00 9.80
N ALA A 133 -2.48 -6.77 10.78
CA ALA A 133 -2.02 -6.68 12.16
C ALA A 133 -0.54 -7.06 12.32
N GLY A 134 -0.02 -7.93 11.45
CA GLY A 134 1.38 -8.36 11.41
C GLY A 134 2.34 -7.38 10.72
N LEU A 135 1.86 -6.26 10.16
CA LEU A 135 2.72 -5.26 9.54
C LEU A 135 3.71 -4.68 10.55
N LYS A 136 5.01 -4.76 10.25
CA LYS A 136 6.09 -4.18 11.05
C LYS A 136 6.55 -2.83 10.52
N TYR A 137 6.55 -2.66 9.20
CA TYR A 137 7.14 -1.48 8.55
C TYR A 137 6.17 -0.74 7.64
N ALA A 138 6.31 0.58 7.54
CA ALA A 138 5.60 1.39 6.55
C ALA A 138 6.62 2.23 5.78
N LEU A 139 6.64 2.12 4.44
CA LEU A 139 7.35 3.04 3.57
C LEU A 139 6.38 4.15 3.15
N VAL A 140 6.59 5.36 3.65
CA VAL A 140 5.74 6.51 3.30
C VAL A 140 6.41 7.34 2.21
N LEU A 141 5.69 7.59 1.12
CA LEU A 141 6.16 8.33 -0.06
C LEU A 141 5.73 9.79 0.01
N HIS A 142 6.58 10.64 0.55
CA HIS A 142 6.31 12.06 0.67
C HIS A 142 6.81 12.80 -0.58
N ARG A 143 5.89 13.48 -1.28
CA ARG A 143 6.16 14.19 -2.54
C ARG A 143 6.12 15.68 -2.27
N TYR A 144 7.21 16.38 -2.58
CA TYR A 144 7.31 17.83 -2.39
C TYR A 144 7.35 18.60 -3.71
N SER A 145 7.54 17.93 -4.85
CA SER A 145 7.41 18.54 -6.18
C SER A 145 6.73 17.58 -7.12
N VAL A 146 5.61 18.02 -7.70
CA VAL A 146 4.89 17.29 -8.75
C VAL A 146 4.60 18.28 -9.87
N VAL A 147 5.01 17.91 -11.09
CA VAL A 147 4.66 18.58 -12.33
C VAL A 147 3.85 17.58 -13.12
N ASP A 148 2.56 17.85 -13.31
CA ASP A 148 1.70 16.99 -14.10
C ASP A 148 2.11 17.03 -15.59
N PRO A 149 1.97 15.91 -16.32
CA PRO A 149 2.19 15.90 -17.76
C PRO A 149 1.11 16.69 -18.49
N GLU A 150 1.48 17.43 -19.54
CA GLU A 150 0.56 18.29 -20.28
C GLU A 150 0.61 18.00 -21.79
N GLU A 151 -0.56 17.80 -22.40
CA GLU A 151 -0.69 17.81 -23.86
C GLU A 151 -0.67 19.26 -24.37
N LYS A 152 0.30 19.60 -25.23
CA LYS A 152 0.23 20.85 -25.99
C LYS A 152 -0.52 20.61 -27.28
N ARG A 153 -1.73 21.17 -27.40
CA ARG A 153 -2.46 21.18 -28.67
C ARG A 153 -1.67 21.97 -29.70
N GLY A 154 -1.12 21.26 -30.69
CA GLY A 154 -0.61 21.87 -31.90
C GLY A 154 -1.73 22.57 -32.69
N LYS A 155 -1.39 23.55 -33.53
CA LYS A 155 -2.32 24.09 -34.53
C LYS A 155 -2.80 22.97 -35.45
N LEU A 156 -4.01 23.11 -36.00
CA LEU A 156 -4.63 22.16 -36.93
C LEU A 156 -3.59 21.67 -37.98
N GLY A 157 -3.27 20.37 -37.98
CA GLY A 157 -2.30 19.77 -38.91
C GLY A 157 -0.86 19.58 -38.39
N SER A 158 -0.55 19.94 -37.14
CA SER A 158 0.77 19.70 -36.53
C SER A 158 0.80 18.48 -35.59
N THR A 159 1.98 17.87 -35.48
CA THR A 159 2.28 16.77 -34.56
C THR A 159 1.95 17.19 -33.13
N LYS A 160 1.17 16.38 -32.40
CA LYS A 160 0.92 16.62 -30.98
C LYS A 160 2.25 16.58 -30.23
N THR A 161 2.61 17.67 -29.55
CA THR A 161 3.77 17.71 -28.66
C THR A 161 3.28 17.63 -27.21
N PHE A 162 4.01 16.95 -26.33
CA PHE A 162 3.69 16.90 -24.91
C PHE A 162 4.83 17.47 -24.08
N ARG A 163 4.49 17.94 -22.88
CA ARG A 163 5.45 18.22 -21.82
C ARG A 163 5.34 17.06 -20.82
N GLY A 164 6.44 16.31 -20.66
CA GLY A 164 6.51 15.26 -19.65
C GLY A 164 6.34 15.81 -18.25
N GLY A 165 5.66 15.05 -17.40
CA GLY A 165 5.56 15.29 -15.98
C GLY A 165 6.83 14.86 -15.23
N ARG A 166 6.93 15.30 -13.98
CA ARG A 166 8.04 15.03 -13.08
C ARG A 166 7.54 14.94 -11.64
N CYS A 167 8.15 14.06 -10.85
CA CYS A 167 7.93 13.95 -9.43
C CYS A 167 9.27 13.88 -8.71
N ASP A 168 9.45 14.70 -7.67
CA ASP A 168 10.55 14.62 -6.73
C ASP A 168 9.97 14.44 -5.31
N GLY A 169 10.58 13.54 -4.55
CA GLY A 169 10.08 13.16 -3.24
C GLY A 169 11.11 12.45 -2.38
N GLU A 170 10.64 11.93 -1.27
CA GLU A 170 11.38 11.12 -0.32
C GLU A 170 10.54 9.94 0.13
N ALA A 171 11.19 8.80 0.30
CA ALA A 171 10.57 7.60 0.85
C ALA A 171 11.14 7.38 2.25
N VAL A 172 10.27 7.40 3.26
CA VAL A 172 10.65 7.29 4.67
C VAL A 172 10.12 5.98 5.23
N LEU A 173 11.03 5.13 5.71
CA LEU A 173 10.71 3.84 6.31
C LEU A 173 10.49 4.01 7.82
N PHE A 174 9.34 3.58 8.32
CA PHE A 174 8.97 3.60 9.72
C PHE A 174 8.86 2.18 10.29
N ASP A 175 9.26 2.02 11.55
CA ASP A 175 8.80 0.94 12.41
C ASP A 175 7.41 1.35 12.93
N ILE A 176 6.37 0.59 12.54
CA ILE A 176 4.99 0.96 12.86
C ILE A 176 4.74 0.87 14.37
N ASP A 177 5.24 -0.16 15.04
CA ASP A 177 4.94 -0.39 16.45
C ASP A 177 5.66 0.61 17.34
N ARG A 178 6.93 0.91 17.01
CA ARG A 178 7.73 1.90 17.73
C ARG A 178 7.41 3.34 17.31
N ARG A 179 6.75 3.53 16.17
CA ARG A 179 6.42 4.85 15.58
C ARG A 179 7.66 5.72 15.38
N VAL A 180 8.75 5.08 14.97
CA VAL A 180 10.03 5.76 14.70
C VAL A 180 10.41 5.57 13.25
N ALA A 181 10.91 6.64 12.64
CA ALA A 181 11.57 6.50 11.35
C ALA A 181 12.88 5.74 11.54
N ILE A 182 13.08 4.75 10.69
CA ILE A 182 14.29 3.94 10.62
C ILE A 182 15.25 4.59 9.64
N GLY A 183 14.75 5.25 8.59
CA GLY A 183 15.55 6.01 7.64
C GLY A 183 14.78 6.29 6.37
N GLY A 184 15.44 6.78 5.35
CA GLY A 184 14.77 7.10 4.09
C GLY A 184 15.74 7.35 2.95
N PHE A 185 15.19 7.67 1.79
CA PHE A 185 15.95 8.02 0.60
C PHE A 185 15.17 8.98 -0.28
N PRO A 186 15.86 9.92 -0.96
CA PRO A 186 15.22 10.73 -1.98
C PRO A 186 14.88 9.85 -3.19
N PHE A 187 13.84 10.22 -3.93
CA PHE A 187 13.57 9.66 -5.24
C PHE A 187 13.15 10.76 -6.21
N ALA A 188 13.41 10.53 -7.48
CA ALA A 188 12.96 11.39 -8.57
C ALA A 188 12.52 10.51 -9.75
N ALA A 189 11.48 10.95 -10.44
CA ALA A 189 10.99 10.29 -11.63
C ALA A 189 10.43 11.31 -12.62
N GLY A 190 10.52 10.98 -13.90
CA GLY A 190 9.90 11.73 -15.00
C GLY A 190 9.26 10.78 -15.98
N ASN A 191 8.51 11.33 -16.93
CA ASN A 191 8.06 10.55 -18.07
C ASN A 191 9.24 10.05 -18.91
N SER A 192 9.04 8.90 -19.55
CA SER A 192 9.90 8.37 -20.59
C SER A 192 9.90 9.29 -21.81
N ASP A 193 11.00 9.31 -22.57
CA ASP A 193 11.04 10.06 -23.84
C ASP A 193 10.02 9.51 -24.84
N ASP A 194 9.78 8.18 -24.81
CA ASP A 194 8.81 7.47 -25.63
C ASP A 194 7.61 6.99 -24.79
N VAL A 195 6.52 7.75 -24.78
CA VAL A 195 5.27 7.35 -24.12
C VAL A 195 4.25 6.83 -25.13
N PHE A 196 3.84 5.57 -24.98
CA PHE A 196 2.73 5.03 -25.75
C PHE A 196 1.40 5.57 -25.22
N ALA A 197 0.85 6.56 -25.91
CA ALA A 197 -0.41 7.20 -25.60
C ALA A 197 -1.41 7.02 -26.76
N SER A 198 -2.62 6.54 -26.45
CA SER A 198 -3.68 6.54 -27.47
C SER A 198 -4.14 7.97 -27.76
N THR A 199 -4.51 8.26 -29.01
CA THR A 199 -5.00 9.60 -29.39
C THR A 199 -6.24 10.06 -28.63
N LYS A 200 -6.99 9.12 -28.04
CA LYS A 200 -8.20 9.34 -27.24
C LYS A 200 -7.94 9.52 -25.75
N ASN A 201 -6.75 9.19 -25.25
CA ASN A 201 -6.39 9.27 -23.84
C ASN A 201 -4.87 9.50 -23.66
N VAL A 202 -4.41 10.66 -24.12
CA VAL A 202 -2.98 11.02 -24.07
C VAL A 202 -2.53 11.29 -22.64
N GLU A 203 -3.30 12.11 -21.92
CA GLU A 203 -3.05 12.46 -20.52
C GLU A 203 -2.99 11.23 -19.61
N GLY A 204 -3.93 10.29 -19.75
CA GLY A 204 -3.89 9.04 -18.99
C GLY A 204 -2.68 8.16 -19.31
N GLY A 205 -2.20 8.15 -20.55
CA GLY A 205 -0.96 7.46 -20.93
C GLY A 205 0.27 8.07 -20.27
N LEU A 206 0.37 9.40 -20.26
CA LEU A 206 1.45 10.14 -19.62
C LEU A 206 1.44 9.97 -18.09
N ILE A 207 0.27 10.05 -17.45
CA ILE A 207 0.15 9.81 -16.01
C ILE A 207 0.57 8.38 -15.68
N SER A 208 0.10 7.39 -16.44
CA SER A 208 0.44 5.98 -16.22
C SER A 208 1.94 5.70 -16.33
N ASP A 209 2.61 6.29 -17.32
CA ASP A 209 4.05 6.18 -17.49
C ASP A 209 4.82 6.86 -16.34
N LEU A 210 4.39 8.05 -15.89
CA LEU A 210 5.01 8.73 -14.74
C LEU A 210 4.86 7.90 -13.45
N VAL A 211 3.68 7.30 -13.21
CA VAL A 211 3.42 6.44 -12.05
C VAL A 211 4.31 5.21 -12.09
N LYS A 212 4.40 4.56 -13.25
CA LYS A 212 5.27 3.40 -13.46
C LYS A 212 6.72 3.75 -13.16
N ASN A 213 7.22 4.86 -13.69
CA ASN A 213 8.60 5.30 -13.50
C ASN A 213 8.88 5.67 -12.04
N GLY A 214 7.96 6.34 -11.36
CA GLY A 214 8.05 6.64 -9.92
C GLY A 214 8.13 5.37 -9.06
N ARG A 215 7.28 4.37 -9.34
CA ARG A 215 7.33 3.06 -8.64
C ARG A 215 8.65 2.34 -8.91
N GLN A 216 9.17 2.40 -10.14
CA GLN A 216 10.46 1.81 -10.49
C GLN A 216 11.62 2.49 -9.76
N ALA A 217 11.65 3.82 -9.70
CA ALA A 217 12.67 4.58 -9.00
C ALA A 217 12.70 4.25 -7.49
N VAL A 218 11.53 4.24 -6.84
CA VAL A 218 11.41 3.88 -5.41
C VAL A 218 11.86 2.44 -5.17
N ASN A 219 11.44 1.50 -6.00
CA ASN A 219 11.84 0.09 -5.86
C ASN A 219 13.34 -0.13 -6.09
N ALA A 220 13.94 0.56 -7.06
CA ALA A 220 15.36 0.47 -7.35
C ALA A 220 16.20 0.97 -6.17
N GLU A 221 15.84 2.14 -5.61
CA GLU A 221 16.50 2.70 -4.42
C GLU A 221 16.28 1.85 -3.17
N PHE A 222 15.09 1.25 -3.02
CA PHE A 222 14.84 0.33 -1.91
C PHE A 222 15.72 -0.93 -2.02
N LEU A 223 15.78 -1.55 -3.21
CA LEU A 223 16.54 -2.78 -3.44
C LEU A 223 18.06 -2.57 -3.40
N SER A 224 18.55 -1.38 -3.79
CA SER A 224 19.97 -1.04 -3.65
C SER A 224 20.42 -1.04 -2.19
N ARG A 225 19.52 -0.67 -1.27
CA ARG A 225 19.74 -0.67 0.19
C ARG A 225 19.42 -2.01 0.85
N TYR A 226 18.46 -2.76 0.29
CA TYR A 226 17.95 -4.01 0.83
C TYR A 226 17.93 -5.13 -0.23
N PRO A 227 19.09 -5.60 -0.69
CA PRO A 227 19.19 -6.52 -1.83
C PRO A 227 18.61 -7.91 -1.54
N THR A 228 18.54 -8.30 -0.27
CA THR A 228 17.95 -9.57 0.18
C THR A 228 16.45 -9.48 0.45
N SER A 229 15.86 -8.29 0.33
CA SER A 229 14.44 -8.09 0.54
C SER A 229 13.69 -8.31 -0.76
N THR A 230 12.60 -9.09 -0.70
CA THR A 230 11.58 -8.99 -1.74
C THR A 230 10.87 -7.65 -1.51
N PRO A 231 10.67 -6.78 -2.53
CA PRO A 231 9.96 -5.51 -2.33
C PRO A 231 8.64 -5.81 -1.62
N PRO A 232 8.47 -5.36 -0.37
CA PRO A 232 7.39 -5.86 0.48
C PRO A 232 6.05 -5.17 0.15
N PHE A 233 6.01 -4.42 -0.93
CA PHE A 233 4.90 -3.56 -1.27
C PHE A 233 3.87 -4.39 -2.01
N ARG A 234 2.79 -4.75 -1.31
CA ARG A 234 1.58 -5.29 -1.96
C ARG A 234 1.28 -4.45 -3.20
N ARG A 235 1.19 -5.12 -4.36
CA ARG A 235 0.68 -4.51 -5.59
C ARG A 235 -0.75 -4.04 -5.35
#